data_AF-A0A3G9JWC5-F1
#
_entry.id   AF-A0A3G9JWC5-F1
#
_cell.length_a   1.000
_cell.length_b   1.000
_cell.length_c   1.000
_cell.angle_alpha   90.00
_cell.angle_beta   90.00
_cell.angle_gamma   90.00
#
_symmetry.space_group_name_H-M   'P 1'
#
loop_
_entity.id
_entity.type
_entity.pdbx_description
1 polymer ?
#
loop_
_entity_poly.entity_id
_entity_poly.type
_entity_poly.pdbx_seq_one_letter_code
_entity_poly.pdbx_strand_id
1 'polypeptide(L)'
;MSNSKSGANETGACQGDEGLASERGVRLEIARRHRKRKLAVLVVLAIVAATAAGLYSVVTWRLTMERRGVGAVDAPTTLEHIDDTTNRTGRFTATVDYTSMAAPADQKVSTQIQWDDDWFFADPTAYNHELATTCSVLSAIANSESNYYQAGTGAPAYMEEALAQLGFTDVSTASYRYRSEIIDEIVNFITNTNDVTAFSIATKRVTSSETGATKTLMLVSIRGSYGSEWVSDANFGGAADVASEEVDHEGFRVAAEEVIAQIGRGVSAYEERGGSTDDLAILFCGHSRGGAAANLAAAYADEAAGGAHPLAPLGSIYCYAFATPRTTTAAHAGDARYDNIFNILNPSDLVPRLPLASWGYARYGRDVWLPEYGSAAFEAGYDETRRRFLANVGVECPYDPTDATVVKAVESGLADKVPTQADFLSLGGVTALAEALTQKMDVGRVLCSHYPNVYIAWMQTVDTAALMS
;
A
#
# COMPACT_ATOMS: atom_id res chain seq x y z
N MET A 1 55.20 -81.60 51.20
CA MET A 1 54.10 -81.86 50.26
C MET A 1 54.21 -80.79 49.17
N SER A 2 54.87 -81.11 48.05
CA SER A 2 54.24 -81.50 46.76
C SER A 2 53.46 -80.32 46.16
N ASN A 3 53.69 -79.80 44.96
CA ASN A 3 54.55 -80.18 43.82
C ASN A 3 54.58 -79.00 42.82
N SER A 4 55.68 -78.86 42.06
CA SER A 4 55.80 -78.57 40.60
C SER A 4 54.85 -77.56 39.90
N LYS A 5 55.21 -76.73 38.91
CA LYS A 5 56.34 -76.68 37.95
C LYS A 5 56.18 -75.40 37.07
N SER A 6 57.29 -74.94 36.48
CA SER A 6 57.51 -74.22 35.20
C SER A 6 56.31 -73.78 34.33
N GLY A 7 56.30 -72.66 33.58
CA GLY A 7 57.34 -71.79 33.04
C GLY A 7 56.93 -71.32 31.63
N ALA A 8 57.46 -70.16 31.21
CA ALA A 8 57.67 -69.67 29.83
C ALA A 8 56.52 -69.06 28.98
N ASN A 9 56.75 -67.78 28.64
CA ASN A 9 56.72 -67.05 27.36
C ASN A 9 55.46 -66.86 26.48
N GLU A 10 55.41 -65.59 26.01
CA GLU A 10 55.01 -65.07 24.69
C GLU A 10 53.54 -64.68 24.41
N THR A 11 53.35 -63.35 24.44
CA THR A 11 52.77 -62.49 23.39
C THR A 11 51.67 -63.06 22.49
N GLY A 12 50.52 -62.38 22.48
CA GLY A 12 49.66 -62.34 21.30
C GLY A 12 48.19 -62.07 21.60
N ALA A 13 47.72 -60.90 21.14
CA ALA A 13 46.34 -60.62 20.75
C ALA A 13 45.24 -60.66 21.83
N CYS A 14 44.89 -59.49 22.36
CA CYS A 14 43.51 -59.15 22.77
C CYS A 14 43.36 -57.62 22.87
N GLN A 15 43.64 -56.90 21.77
CA GLN A 15 43.33 -55.46 21.60
C GLN A 15 42.35 -55.25 20.43
N GLY A 16 41.52 -56.25 20.16
CA GLY A 16 40.58 -56.24 19.02
C GLY A 16 39.14 -55.87 19.37
N ASP A 17 38.66 -56.12 20.59
CA ASP A 17 37.21 -56.15 20.85
C ASP A 17 36.62 -54.86 21.47
N GLU A 18 37.41 -54.05 22.19
CA GLU A 18 36.90 -52.81 22.80
C GLU A 18 36.80 -51.64 21.80
N GLY A 19 37.67 -51.59 20.77
CA GLY A 19 37.61 -50.58 19.72
C GLY A 19 36.41 -50.73 18.78
N LEU A 20 36.03 -51.98 18.48
CA LEU A 20 34.90 -52.33 17.59
C LEU A 20 33.52 -52.06 18.23
N ALA A 21 33.40 -52.17 19.55
CA ALA A 21 32.18 -51.85 20.29
C ALA A 21 31.95 -50.33 20.42
N SER A 22 33.03 -49.57 20.66
CA SER A 22 33.02 -48.09 20.73
C SER A 22 32.66 -47.45 19.38
N GLU A 23 33.29 -47.90 18.28
CA GLU A 23 32.97 -47.41 16.93
C GLU A 23 31.55 -47.77 16.48
N ARG A 24 31.04 -48.96 16.85
CA ARG A 24 29.64 -49.35 16.58
C ARG A 24 28.66 -48.48 17.35
N GLY A 25 28.94 -48.14 18.61
CA GLY A 25 28.11 -47.25 19.42
C GLY A 25 28.02 -45.84 18.85
N VAL A 26 29.16 -45.26 18.44
CA VAL A 26 29.22 -43.94 17.80
C VAL A 26 28.53 -43.95 16.43
N ARG A 27 28.71 -45.00 15.61
CA ARG A 27 28.01 -45.14 14.32
C ARG A 27 26.50 -45.30 14.49
N LEU A 28 26.03 -46.02 15.51
CA LEU A 28 24.60 -46.16 15.84
C LEU A 28 23.99 -44.84 16.31
N GLU A 29 24.73 -44.05 17.10
CA GLU A 29 24.26 -42.75 17.58
C GLU A 29 24.20 -41.71 16.46
N ILE A 30 25.21 -41.67 15.58
CA ILE A 30 25.21 -40.83 14.37
C ILE A 30 24.07 -41.23 13.43
N ALA A 31 23.86 -42.53 13.19
CA ALA A 31 22.75 -43.02 12.38
C ALA A 31 21.38 -42.66 12.98
N ARG A 32 21.24 -42.70 14.31
CA ARG A 32 20.01 -42.32 15.03
C ARG A 32 19.75 -40.81 14.99
N ARG A 33 20.80 -39.98 15.10
CA ARG A 33 20.70 -38.51 14.90
C ARG A 33 20.34 -38.15 13.46
N HIS A 34 20.94 -38.81 12.46
CA HIS A 34 20.56 -38.65 11.05
C HIS A 34 19.12 -39.09 10.79
N ARG A 35 18.67 -40.19 11.38
CA ARG A 35 17.28 -40.68 11.22
C ARG A 35 16.27 -39.73 11.89
N LYS A 36 16.59 -39.15 13.05
CA LYS A 36 15.78 -38.10 13.69
C LYS A 36 15.72 -36.81 12.87
N ARG A 37 16.86 -36.37 12.31
CA ARG A 37 16.90 -35.20 11.39
C ARG A 37 16.09 -35.44 10.11
N LYS A 38 16.21 -36.63 9.49
CA LYS A 38 15.40 -37.01 8.32
C LYS A 38 13.91 -37.04 8.63
N LEU A 39 13.52 -37.56 9.81
CA LEU A 39 12.14 -37.58 10.25
C LEU A 39 11.62 -36.15 10.51
N ALA A 40 12.42 -35.29 11.14
CA ALA A 40 12.06 -33.89 11.36
C ALA A 40 11.86 -33.15 10.02
N VAL A 41 12.76 -33.35 9.05
CA VAL A 41 12.61 -32.79 7.69
C VAL A 41 11.36 -33.31 7.00
N LEU A 42 11.05 -34.61 7.09
CA LEU A 42 9.83 -35.18 6.51
C LEU A 42 8.55 -34.63 7.17
N VAL A 43 8.55 -34.41 8.48
CA VAL A 43 7.43 -33.79 9.19
C VAL A 43 7.25 -32.34 8.74
N VAL A 44 8.33 -31.57 8.63
CA VAL A 44 8.28 -30.19 8.11
C VAL A 44 7.74 -30.18 6.67
N LEU A 45 8.23 -31.06 5.79
CA LEU A 45 7.73 -31.15 4.41
C LEU A 45 6.25 -31.55 4.35
N ALA A 46 5.80 -32.45 5.23
CA ALA A 46 4.39 -32.84 5.31
C ALA A 46 3.50 -31.69 5.80
N ILE A 47 3.97 -30.90 6.78
CA ILE A 47 3.27 -29.70 7.25
C ILE A 47 3.18 -28.68 6.12
N VAL A 48 4.30 -28.38 5.45
CA VAL A 48 4.32 -27.46 4.31
C VAL A 48 3.37 -27.91 3.20
N ALA A 49 3.36 -29.19 2.85
CA ALA A 49 2.46 -29.74 1.84
C ALA A 49 0.99 -29.66 2.27
N ALA A 50 0.67 -29.94 3.54
CA ALA A 50 -0.69 -29.83 4.06
C ALA A 50 -1.17 -28.37 4.09
N THR A 51 -0.31 -27.43 4.50
CA THR A 51 -0.59 -26.00 4.45
C THR A 51 -0.81 -25.54 3.01
N ALA A 52 0.03 -25.95 2.06
CA ALA A 52 -0.13 -25.62 0.64
C ALA A 52 -1.44 -26.19 0.05
N ALA A 53 -1.81 -27.44 0.41
CA ALA A 53 -3.06 -28.04 -0.06
C ALA A 53 -4.31 -27.38 0.55
N GLY A 54 -4.25 -27.02 1.83
CA GLY A 54 -5.31 -26.26 2.50
C GLY A 54 -5.49 -24.88 1.86
N LEU A 55 -4.37 -24.19 1.63
CA LEU A 55 -4.33 -22.90 0.96
C LEU A 55 -4.90 -22.97 -0.46
N TYR A 56 -4.47 -23.95 -1.27
CA TYR A 56 -5.02 -24.19 -2.60
C TYR A 56 -6.54 -24.45 -2.58
N SER A 57 -7.02 -25.19 -1.56
CA SER A 57 -8.46 -25.47 -1.41
C SER A 57 -9.25 -24.21 -1.06
N VAL A 58 -8.73 -23.35 -0.19
CA VAL A 58 -9.34 -22.05 0.14
C VAL A 58 -9.34 -21.13 -1.08
N VAL A 59 -8.23 -21.06 -1.82
CA VAL A 59 -8.09 -20.26 -3.03
C VAL A 59 -9.09 -20.67 -4.10
N THR A 60 -9.14 -21.97 -4.42
CA THR A 60 -10.07 -22.50 -5.42
C THR A 60 -11.52 -22.32 -5.00
N TRP A 61 -11.83 -22.43 -3.70
CA TRP A 61 -13.16 -22.15 -3.17
C TRP A 61 -13.55 -20.68 -3.34
N ARG A 62 -12.68 -19.72 -2.99
CA ARG A 62 -12.93 -18.28 -3.18
C ARG A 62 -13.09 -17.88 -4.65
N LEU A 63 -12.19 -18.32 -5.54
CA LEU A 63 -12.31 -18.09 -6.98
C LEU A 63 -13.58 -18.72 -7.59
N THR A 64 -14.12 -19.76 -6.96
CA THR A 64 -15.39 -20.37 -7.36
C THR A 64 -16.58 -19.54 -6.87
N MET A 65 -16.49 -18.95 -5.68
CA MET A 65 -17.50 -18.03 -5.13
C MET A 65 -17.60 -16.75 -5.97
N GLU A 66 -16.46 -16.14 -6.30
CA GLU A 66 -16.37 -14.96 -7.18
C GLU A 66 -16.99 -15.23 -8.55
N ARG A 67 -16.58 -16.31 -9.24
CA ARG A 67 -17.15 -16.70 -10.55
C ARG A 67 -18.65 -16.96 -10.52
N ARG A 68 -19.19 -17.34 -9.36
CA ARG A 68 -20.62 -17.60 -9.17
C ARG A 68 -21.39 -16.39 -8.67
N GLY A 69 -20.70 -15.30 -8.31
CA GLY A 69 -21.31 -14.11 -7.71
C GLY A 69 -21.93 -14.37 -6.34
N VAL A 70 -21.40 -15.34 -5.57
CA VAL A 70 -21.95 -15.72 -4.26
C VAL A 70 -21.00 -15.29 -3.14
N GLY A 71 -21.54 -14.67 -2.08
CA GLY A 71 -20.82 -14.46 -0.83
C GLY A 71 -20.04 -13.15 -0.71
N ALA A 72 -20.13 -12.23 -1.67
CA ALA A 72 -19.69 -10.85 -1.46
C ALA A 72 -20.81 -9.96 -0.93
N VAL A 73 -20.38 -8.94 -0.21
CA VAL A 73 -21.21 -7.79 0.17
C VAL A 73 -21.40 -6.92 -1.08
N ASP A 74 -22.64 -6.59 -1.41
CA ASP A 74 -22.96 -5.66 -2.50
C ASP A 74 -22.68 -4.23 -2.04
N ALA A 75 -22.39 -3.33 -2.99
CA ALA A 75 -22.33 -1.92 -2.67
C ALA A 75 -23.67 -1.47 -2.05
N PRO A 76 -23.67 -0.51 -1.12
CA PRO A 76 -24.89 0.03 -0.54
C PRO A 76 -25.88 0.40 -1.65
N THR A 77 -27.02 -0.31 -1.72
CA THR A 77 -28.00 -0.09 -2.82
C THR A 77 -28.79 1.21 -2.66
N THR A 78 -28.70 1.85 -1.50
CA THR A 78 -29.55 2.97 -1.11
C THR A 78 -28.88 3.74 0.04
N LEU A 79 -28.04 4.72 -0.29
CA LEU A 79 -28.19 6.02 0.39
C LEU A 79 -29.30 6.78 -0.34
N GLU A 80 -30.53 6.24 -0.23
CA GLU A 80 -31.74 6.97 -0.57
C GLU A 80 -31.84 8.16 0.38
N HIS A 81 -31.70 9.37 -0.18
CA HIS A 81 -31.96 10.66 0.43
C HIS A 81 -31.67 10.78 1.93
N ILE A 82 -30.43 11.20 2.23
CA ILE A 82 -30.23 12.01 3.43
C ILE A 82 -30.91 13.36 3.15
N ASP A 83 -32.18 13.45 3.56
CA ASP A 83 -32.98 14.68 3.57
C ASP A 83 -32.24 15.74 4.40
N ASP A 84 -31.31 16.48 3.77
CA ASP A 84 -31.01 17.92 3.91
C ASP A 84 -29.69 18.37 3.21
N THR A 85 -29.07 17.59 2.31
CA THR A 85 -27.75 17.93 1.73
C THR A 85 -27.73 18.19 0.22
N THR A 86 -28.78 18.81 -0.34
CA THR A 86 -28.76 19.24 -1.75
C THR A 86 -27.80 20.42 -1.95
N ASN A 87 -26.53 20.04 -2.12
CA ASN A 87 -25.38 20.78 -2.61
C ASN A 87 -24.69 21.70 -1.59
N ARG A 88 -24.04 21.10 -0.57
CA ARG A 88 -22.93 21.78 0.12
C ARG A 88 -21.91 22.19 -0.95
N THR A 89 -21.82 23.48 -1.21
CA THR A 89 -21.00 24.08 -2.26
C THR A 89 -20.20 25.23 -1.64
N GLY A 90 -19.16 25.65 -2.33
CA GLY A 90 -18.20 26.62 -1.81
C GLY A 90 -17.42 26.06 -0.60
N ARG A 91 -16.97 26.97 0.27
CA ARG A 91 -16.08 26.63 1.38
C ARG A 91 -16.83 26.17 2.63
N PHE A 92 -16.51 24.98 3.14
CA PHE A 92 -17.08 24.44 4.38
C PHE A 92 -16.18 23.39 5.05
N THR A 93 -16.52 23.02 6.29
CA THR A 93 -15.85 21.93 7.02
C THR A 93 -16.83 20.77 7.23
N ALA A 94 -16.34 19.53 7.17
CA ALA A 94 -17.09 18.32 7.48
C ALA A 94 -16.32 17.46 8.49
N THR A 95 -17.03 16.68 9.31
CA THR A 95 -16.42 15.71 10.23
C THR A 95 -16.62 14.33 9.65
N VAL A 96 -15.54 13.64 9.33
CA VAL A 96 -15.60 12.30 8.73
C VAL A 96 -15.05 11.26 9.69
N ASP A 97 -15.66 10.08 9.63
CA ASP A 97 -15.28 8.94 10.44
C ASP A 97 -14.59 7.88 9.57
N TYR A 98 -13.62 7.17 10.15
CA TYR A 98 -12.92 6.05 9.51
C TYR A 98 -12.24 5.17 10.57
N THR A 99 -11.53 4.14 10.14
CA THR A 99 -10.74 3.27 11.03
C THR A 99 -9.25 3.53 10.85
N SER A 100 -8.47 3.25 11.89
CA SER A 100 -7.01 3.36 11.84
C SER A 100 -6.35 2.10 12.34
N MET A 101 -5.27 1.68 11.68
CA MET A 101 -4.40 0.60 12.15
C MET A 101 -3.74 0.92 13.50
N ALA A 102 -3.61 2.20 13.83
CA ALA A 102 -3.06 2.63 15.11
C ALA A 102 -4.12 2.68 16.23
N ALA A 103 -5.40 2.69 15.88
CA ALA A 103 -6.48 2.68 16.86
C ALA A 103 -6.69 1.25 17.40
N PRO A 104 -7.17 1.10 18.66
CA PRO A 104 -7.72 -0.15 19.14
C PRO A 104 -8.78 -0.72 18.18
N ALA A 105 -8.88 -2.05 18.12
CA ALA A 105 -9.91 -2.72 17.32
C ALA A 105 -11.31 -2.15 17.64
N ASP A 106 -12.11 -1.94 16.59
CA ASP A 106 -13.46 -1.39 16.64
C ASP A 106 -13.58 0.11 17.03
N GLN A 107 -12.46 0.81 17.26
CA GLN A 107 -12.48 2.25 17.51
C GLN A 107 -12.53 3.05 16.21
N LYS A 108 -13.51 3.95 16.12
CA LYS A 108 -13.58 4.96 15.05
C LYS A 108 -12.62 6.11 15.32
N VAL A 109 -11.99 6.59 14.25
CA VAL A 109 -11.27 7.86 14.18
C VAL A 109 -12.23 8.89 13.59
N SER A 110 -12.35 10.04 14.23
CA SER A 110 -13.15 11.17 13.74
C SER A 110 -12.24 12.37 13.52
N THR A 111 -12.27 12.96 12.33
CA THR A 111 -11.47 14.15 12.01
C THR A 111 -12.27 15.16 11.21
N GLN A 112 -11.93 16.43 11.38
CA GLN A 112 -12.43 17.49 10.48
C GLN A 112 -11.61 17.54 9.20
N ILE A 113 -12.29 17.77 8.09
CA ILE A 113 -11.71 18.07 6.77
C ILE A 113 -12.30 19.36 6.23
N GLN A 114 -11.47 20.13 5.53
CA GLN A 114 -11.88 21.33 4.81
C GLN A 114 -12.32 20.95 3.39
N TRP A 115 -13.32 21.63 2.87
CA TRP A 115 -13.68 21.58 1.45
C TRP A 115 -13.79 22.99 0.92
N ASP A 116 -13.38 23.19 -0.33
CA ASP A 116 -13.61 24.41 -1.09
C ASP A 116 -13.74 24.08 -2.58
N ASP A 117 -14.84 24.52 -3.19
CA ASP A 117 -15.08 24.33 -4.61
C ASP A 117 -14.10 25.14 -5.48
N ASP A 118 -13.60 26.28 -4.97
CA ASP A 118 -12.67 27.15 -5.72
C ASP A 118 -11.33 26.47 -6.04
N TRP A 119 -10.96 25.42 -5.31
CA TRP A 119 -9.75 24.64 -5.58
C TRP A 119 -9.70 24.06 -7.00
N PHE A 120 -10.86 23.75 -7.59
CA PHE A 120 -10.96 23.12 -8.91
C PHE A 120 -11.02 24.14 -10.07
N PHE A 121 -10.88 25.42 -9.75
CA PHE A 121 -10.74 26.53 -10.71
C PHE A 121 -9.36 27.19 -10.64
N ALA A 122 -8.52 26.76 -9.71
CA ALA A 122 -7.12 27.19 -9.60
C ALA A 122 -6.21 26.40 -10.56
N ASP A 123 -4.96 26.84 -10.69
CA ASP A 123 -3.94 26.11 -11.42
C ASP A 123 -3.63 24.77 -10.72
N PRO A 124 -3.83 23.61 -11.37
CA PRO A 124 -3.55 22.31 -10.75
C PRO A 124 -2.05 22.09 -10.48
N THR A 125 -1.16 22.86 -11.11
CA THR A 125 0.27 22.85 -10.86
C THR A 125 0.69 23.73 -9.67
N ALA A 126 -0.25 24.40 -9.00
CA ALA A 126 0.01 25.05 -7.72
C ALA A 126 -0.33 24.10 -6.56
N TYR A 127 0.62 23.86 -5.64
CA TYR A 127 0.37 22.99 -4.49
C TYR A 127 -0.68 23.59 -3.58
N ASN A 128 -1.77 22.86 -3.35
CA ASN A 128 -2.83 23.25 -2.43
C ASN A 128 -2.82 22.35 -1.19
N HIS A 129 -2.37 22.90 -0.06
CA HIS A 129 -2.21 22.14 1.17
C HIS A 129 -3.52 21.76 1.85
N GLU A 130 -4.56 22.59 1.77
CA GLU A 130 -5.87 22.23 2.32
C GLU A 130 -6.48 21.08 1.52
N LEU A 131 -6.40 21.11 0.19
CA LEU A 131 -6.82 20.00 -0.68
C LEU A 131 -5.99 18.74 -0.42
N ALA A 132 -4.66 18.86 -0.34
CA ALA A 132 -3.79 17.74 0.03
C ALA A 132 -4.18 17.13 1.40
N THR A 133 -4.46 17.96 2.39
CA THR A 133 -4.89 17.50 3.72
C THR A 133 -6.20 16.72 3.63
N THR A 134 -7.17 17.21 2.86
CA THR A 134 -8.43 16.50 2.60
C THR A 134 -8.22 15.18 1.85
N CYS A 135 -7.36 15.16 0.83
CA CYS A 135 -6.99 13.95 0.11
C CYS A 135 -6.30 12.92 1.00
N SER A 136 -5.51 13.34 2.00
CA SER A 136 -4.86 12.42 2.94
C SER A 136 -5.89 11.65 3.79
N VAL A 137 -6.97 12.34 4.19
CA VAL A 137 -8.08 11.74 4.95
C VAL A 137 -8.94 10.86 4.04
N LEU A 138 -9.30 11.31 2.83
CA LEU A 138 -10.03 10.50 1.86
C LEU A 138 -9.28 9.21 1.51
N SER A 139 -7.95 9.27 1.38
CA SER A 139 -7.10 8.08 1.17
C SER A 139 -7.16 7.10 2.34
N ALA A 140 -7.25 7.58 3.59
CA ALA A 140 -7.43 6.71 4.76
C ALA A 140 -8.85 6.12 4.85
N ILE A 141 -9.86 6.89 4.43
CA ILE A 141 -11.25 6.42 4.33
C ILE A 141 -11.36 5.31 3.29
N ALA A 142 -10.68 5.41 2.14
CA ALA A 142 -10.65 4.35 1.14
C ALA A 142 -10.16 3.02 1.71
N ASN A 143 -9.13 3.04 2.57
CA ASN A 143 -8.69 1.83 3.28
C ASN A 143 -9.75 1.30 4.26
N SER A 144 -10.46 2.20 4.94
CA SER A 144 -11.48 1.82 5.93
C SER A 144 -12.75 1.26 5.30
N GLU A 145 -13.05 1.64 4.06
CA GLU A 145 -14.20 1.16 3.29
C GLU A 145 -14.18 -0.37 3.14
N SER A 146 -13.00 -0.98 3.08
CA SER A 146 -12.88 -2.43 3.03
C SER A 146 -13.54 -3.15 4.21
N ASN A 147 -13.64 -2.51 5.38
CA ASN A 147 -14.34 -3.10 6.52
C ASN A 147 -15.84 -3.32 6.25
N TYR A 148 -16.49 -2.45 5.46
CA TYR A 148 -17.89 -2.64 5.06
C TYR A 148 -18.07 -3.88 4.18
N TYR A 149 -17.11 -4.15 3.31
CA TYR A 149 -17.16 -5.25 2.34
C TYR A 149 -16.73 -6.61 2.90
N GLN A 150 -16.34 -6.67 4.17
CA GLN A 150 -16.05 -7.93 4.87
C GLN A 150 -17.34 -8.61 5.32
N ALA A 151 -17.49 -9.88 4.98
CA ALA A 151 -18.70 -10.63 5.26
C ALA A 151 -18.91 -10.79 6.79
N GLY A 152 -20.05 -10.28 7.27
CA GLY A 152 -20.44 -10.40 8.68
C GLY A 152 -19.92 -9.28 9.59
N THR A 153 -19.31 -8.23 9.04
CA THR A 153 -19.05 -7.00 9.80
C THR A 153 -20.31 -6.13 9.89
N GLY A 154 -20.41 -5.34 10.94
CA GLY A 154 -21.39 -4.25 11.08
C GLY A 154 -20.77 -2.88 10.81
N ALA A 155 -19.67 -2.84 10.06
CA ALA A 155 -18.95 -1.61 9.77
C ALA A 155 -19.79 -0.70 8.85
N PRO A 156 -19.76 0.62 9.04
CA PRO A 156 -20.40 1.56 8.12
C PRO A 156 -19.65 1.62 6.78
N ALA A 157 -20.34 2.07 5.73
CA ALA A 157 -19.73 2.42 4.44
C ALA A 157 -19.04 3.79 4.55
N TYR A 158 -17.88 3.80 5.20
CA TYR A 158 -17.13 5.01 5.56
C TYR A 158 -16.92 5.98 4.40
N MET A 159 -16.60 5.47 3.20
CA MET A 159 -16.41 6.30 2.01
C MET A 159 -17.73 6.90 1.54
N GLU A 160 -18.81 6.11 1.47
CA GLU A 160 -20.09 6.66 1.03
C GLU A 160 -20.63 7.71 1.99
N GLU A 161 -20.52 7.47 3.30
CA GLU A 161 -20.89 8.43 4.34
C GLU A 161 -20.06 9.72 4.23
N ALA A 162 -18.74 9.61 4.06
CA ALA A 162 -17.87 10.78 3.92
C ALA A 162 -18.16 11.58 2.64
N LEU A 163 -18.36 10.90 1.50
CA LEU A 163 -18.65 11.55 0.23
C LEU A 163 -20.04 12.21 0.23
N ALA A 164 -21.04 11.58 0.84
CA ALA A 164 -22.34 12.21 1.06
C ALA A 164 -22.24 13.48 1.91
N GLN A 165 -21.46 13.46 3.01
CA GLN A 165 -21.23 14.63 3.85
C GLN A 165 -20.48 15.78 3.15
N LEU A 166 -19.66 15.44 2.16
CA LEU A 166 -19.00 16.38 1.27
C LEU A 166 -19.90 16.82 0.10
N GLY A 167 -21.11 16.30 -0.02
CA GLY A 167 -22.07 16.63 -1.08
C GLY A 167 -21.67 16.07 -2.45
N PHE A 168 -21.00 14.93 -2.48
CA PHE A 168 -20.85 14.11 -3.69
C PHE A 168 -22.09 13.26 -3.92
N THR A 169 -22.29 12.90 -5.19
CA THR A 169 -23.35 12.06 -5.72
C THR A 169 -22.76 10.95 -6.59
N ASP A 170 -23.59 10.05 -7.11
CA ASP A 170 -23.19 8.94 -7.99
C ASP A 170 -22.01 8.13 -7.43
N VAL A 171 -22.00 7.92 -6.11
CA VAL A 171 -20.91 7.22 -5.42
C VAL A 171 -20.90 5.77 -5.86
N SER A 172 -19.74 5.30 -6.32
CA SER A 172 -19.48 3.92 -6.71
C SER A 172 -18.30 3.37 -5.95
N THR A 173 -18.59 2.44 -5.07
CA THR A 173 -17.68 1.62 -4.26
C THR A 173 -17.69 0.16 -4.74
N ALA A 174 -18.33 -0.13 -5.88
CA ALA A 174 -18.53 -1.50 -6.39
C ALA A 174 -17.22 -2.29 -6.61
N SER A 175 -16.10 -1.61 -6.81
CA SER A 175 -14.78 -2.24 -6.98
C SER A 175 -14.29 -2.96 -5.71
N TYR A 176 -14.82 -2.65 -4.52
CA TYR A 176 -14.43 -3.28 -3.26
C TYR A 176 -15.01 -4.68 -3.06
N ARG A 177 -16.04 -5.02 -3.85
CA ARG A 177 -16.70 -6.33 -3.86
C ARG A 177 -15.70 -7.43 -4.27
N TYR A 178 -15.58 -8.49 -3.46
CA TYR A 178 -14.58 -9.57 -3.61
C TYR A 178 -13.11 -9.13 -3.51
N ARG A 179 -12.82 -7.94 -2.97
CA ARG A 179 -11.44 -7.43 -2.85
C ARG A 179 -11.06 -7.02 -1.44
N SER A 180 -11.90 -7.29 -0.44
CA SER A 180 -11.78 -6.74 0.93
C SER A 180 -11.64 -7.78 2.04
N GLU A 181 -11.64 -9.07 1.69
CA GLU A 181 -11.32 -10.14 2.64
C GLU A 181 -9.81 -10.40 2.69
N ILE A 182 -9.28 -10.71 3.88
CA ILE A 182 -7.88 -11.14 4.05
C ILE A 182 -7.53 -12.33 3.13
N ILE A 183 -8.51 -13.22 2.89
CA ILE A 183 -8.32 -14.37 2.01
C ILE A 183 -8.18 -13.94 0.55
N ASP A 184 -8.83 -12.86 0.11
CA ASP A 184 -8.77 -12.39 -1.28
C ASP A 184 -7.36 -11.86 -1.60
N GLU A 185 -6.69 -11.22 -0.64
CA GLU A 185 -5.29 -10.78 -0.82
C GLU A 185 -4.30 -11.96 -0.86
N ILE A 186 -4.52 -12.97 -0.02
CA ILE A 186 -3.73 -14.22 -0.07
C ILE A 186 -3.95 -14.96 -1.40
N VAL A 187 -5.17 -14.95 -1.93
CA VAL A 187 -5.48 -15.48 -3.27
C VAL A 187 -4.66 -14.74 -4.31
N ASN A 188 -4.78 -13.40 -4.38
CA ASN A 188 -4.07 -12.58 -5.36
C ASN A 188 -2.56 -12.81 -5.35
N PHE A 189 -1.96 -12.87 -4.15
CA PHE A 189 -0.54 -13.19 -3.97
C PHE A 189 -0.13 -14.54 -4.56
N ILE A 190 -0.98 -15.57 -4.45
CA ILE A 190 -0.68 -16.95 -4.88
C ILE A 190 -0.97 -17.16 -6.36
N THR A 191 -2.03 -16.55 -6.86
CA THR A 191 -2.52 -16.79 -8.23
C THR A 191 -1.81 -15.93 -9.26
N ASN A 192 -0.93 -15.00 -8.84
CA ASN A 192 -0.33 -13.99 -9.71
C ASN A 192 -1.40 -13.27 -10.55
N THR A 193 -2.62 -13.20 -10.02
CA THR A 193 -3.69 -12.40 -10.62
C THR A 193 -3.44 -11.00 -10.12
N ASN A 194 -2.77 -10.22 -10.96
CA ASN A 194 -2.38 -8.81 -10.79
C ASN A 194 -3.19 -8.09 -9.72
N ASP A 195 -2.50 -7.47 -8.76
CA ASP A 195 -3.06 -6.75 -7.60
C ASP A 195 -4.20 -5.81 -8.00
N VAL A 196 -5.45 -6.27 -7.87
CA VAL A 196 -6.60 -5.45 -8.23
C VAL A 196 -6.94 -4.57 -7.02
N THR A 197 -6.42 -3.35 -6.98
CA THR A 197 -6.77 -2.37 -5.94
C THR A 197 -8.22 -1.95 -6.07
N ALA A 198 -8.94 -1.88 -4.95
CA ALA A 198 -10.25 -1.26 -4.91
C ALA A 198 -10.13 0.27 -4.98
N PHE A 199 -11.19 0.93 -5.44
CA PHE A 199 -11.26 2.38 -5.59
C PHE A 199 -12.71 2.87 -5.54
N SER A 200 -12.88 4.11 -5.10
CA SER A 200 -14.17 4.78 -5.03
C SER A 200 -14.20 5.90 -6.06
N ILE A 201 -15.27 5.97 -6.84
CA ILE A 201 -15.52 7.08 -7.78
C ILE A 201 -16.80 7.79 -7.36
N ALA A 202 -16.80 9.11 -7.36
CA ALA A 202 -18.01 9.89 -7.12
C ALA A 202 -17.96 11.22 -7.88
N THR A 203 -19.12 11.81 -8.13
CA THR A 203 -19.26 13.08 -8.84
C THR A 203 -19.72 14.19 -7.91
N LYS A 204 -19.33 15.43 -8.19
CA LYS A 204 -19.81 16.61 -7.49
C LYS A 204 -19.86 17.80 -8.44
N ARG A 205 -20.93 18.60 -8.39
CA ARG A 205 -20.93 19.91 -9.06
C ARG A 205 -20.21 20.92 -8.17
N VAL A 206 -19.13 21.49 -8.67
CA VAL A 206 -18.36 22.54 -7.99
C VAL A 206 -18.59 23.88 -8.69
N THR A 207 -18.66 24.96 -7.92
CA THR A 207 -18.96 26.31 -8.43
C THR A 207 -17.92 27.30 -7.95
N SER A 208 -17.33 28.06 -8.86
CA SER A 208 -16.41 29.14 -8.53
C SER A 208 -17.16 30.26 -7.81
N SER A 209 -16.69 30.64 -6.62
CA SER A 209 -17.27 31.75 -5.85
C SER A 209 -17.02 33.11 -6.51
N GLU A 210 -15.92 33.24 -7.26
CA GLU A 210 -15.54 34.48 -7.96
C GLU A 210 -16.32 34.68 -9.27
N THR A 211 -16.43 33.63 -10.08
CA THR A 211 -16.94 33.76 -11.47
C THR A 211 -18.34 33.18 -11.67
N GLY A 212 -18.81 32.32 -10.76
CA GLY A 212 -20.03 31.52 -10.95
C GLY A 212 -19.88 30.41 -12.00
N ALA A 213 -18.69 30.20 -12.57
CA ALA A 213 -18.41 29.08 -13.45
C ALA A 213 -18.59 27.76 -12.70
N THR A 214 -19.00 26.70 -13.41
CA THR A 214 -19.30 25.41 -12.80
C THR A 214 -18.56 24.29 -13.52
N LYS A 215 -18.05 23.32 -12.76
CA LYS A 215 -17.45 22.09 -13.27
C LYS A 215 -18.12 20.87 -12.63
N THR A 216 -18.08 19.74 -13.32
CA THR A 216 -18.37 18.44 -12.72
C THR A 216 -17.05 17.81 -12.30
N LEU A 217 -16.81 17.76 -10.99
CA LEU A 217 -15.68 17.08 -10.40
C LEU A 217 -15.95 15.58 -10.31
N MET A 218 -15.02 14.76 -10.78
CA MET A 218 -14.94 13.34 -10.49
C MET A 218 -13.82 13.10 -9.47
N LEU A 219 -14.18 12.65 -8.28
CA LEU A 219 -13.21 12.16 -7.30
C LEU A 219 -12.92 10.70 -7.58
N VAL A 220 -11.65 10.33 -7.48
CA VAL A 220 -11.15 8.96 -7.55
C VAL A 220 -10.25 8.73 -6.34
N SER A 221 -10.74 7.97 -5.36
CA SER A 221 -9.98 7.62 -4.15
C SER A 221 -9.62 6.14 -4.19
N ILE A 222 -8.33 5.83 -4.30
CA ILE A 222 -7.84 4.47 -4.53
C ILE A 222 -7.30 3.88 -3.23
N ARG A 223 -7.74 2.66 -2.93
CA ARG A 223 -7.37 1.92 -1.74
C ARG A 223 -5.92 1.44 -1.81
N GLY A 224 -5.19 1.62 -0.72
CA GLY A 224 -3.91 0.96 -0.48
C GLY A 224 -4.06 -0.44 0.13
N SER A 225 -3.17 -0.75 1.06
CA SER A 225 -3.15 -2.00 1.83
C SER A 225 -3.59 -1.72 3.27
N TYR A 226 -4.17 -2.71 3.97
CA TYR A 226 -4.81 -2.52 5.27
C TYR A 226 -4.35 -3.57 6.30
N GLY A 227 -3.23 -3.33 6.98
CA GLY A 227 -2.76 -4.16 8.11
C GLY A 227 -1.29 -4.58 8.02
N SER A 228 -0.98 -5.82 8.45
CA SER A 228 0.37 -6.42 8.40
C SER A 228 0.87 -6.78 6.99
N GLU A 229 0.10 -6.38 5.98
CA GLU A 229 0.16 -6.77 4.56
C GLU A 229 1.21 -5.99 3.75
N TRP A 230 1.81 -4.93 4.31
CA TRP A 230 2.90 -4.23 3.62
C TRP A 230 4.15 -5.10 3.39
N VAL A 231 4.39 -6.10 4.26
CA VAL A 231 5.51 -7.05 4.07
C VAL A 231 5.28 -7.94 2.84
N SER A 232 4.02 -8.20 2.45
CA SER A 232 3.68 -8.82 1.16
C SER A 232 3.68 -7.85 0.00
N ASP A 233 3.43 -6.55 0.20
CA ASP A 233 3.59 -5.53 -0.86
C ASP A 233 5.08 -5.26 -1.21
N ALA A 234 6.01 -5.66 -0.34
CA ALA A 234 7.43 -5.80 -0.68
C ALA A 234 7.71 -7.03 -1.56
N ASN A 235 6.68 -7.74 -2.05
CA ASN A 235 6.80 -8.76 -3.09
C ASN A 235 6.74 -8.09 -4.47
N PHE A 236 7.89 -7.70 -4.99
CA PHE A 236 8.07 -6.96 -6.26
C PHE A 236 7.82 -7.80 -7.53
N GLY A 237 6.76 -8.60 -7.55
CA GLY A 237 6.45 -9.51 -8.66
C GLY A 237 7.29 -10.79 -8.64
N GLY A 238 6.64 -11.92 -8.97
CA GLY A 238 7.34 -13.19 -9.17
C GLY A 238 8.19 -13.16 -10.44
N ALA A 239 9.31 -13.88 -10.43
CA ALA A 239 10.27 -14.01 -11.53
C ALA A 239 9.72 -14.68 -12.82
N ALA A 240 8.40 -14.74 -13.03
CA ALA A 240 7.78 -15.55 -14.06
C ALA A 240 7.38 -14.80 -15.34
N ASP A 241 7.16 -13.47 -15.33
CA ASP A 241 6.67 -12.76 -16.53
C ASP A 241 7.41 -11.44 -16.85
N VAL A 242 8.66 -11.28 -16.41
CA VAL A 242 9.56 -10.20 -16.88
C VAL A 242 10.09 -10.54 -18.28
N ALA A 243 9.20 -10.44 -19.27
CA ALA A 243 9.54 -10.47 -20.68
C ALA A 243 8.93 -9.25 -21.39
N SER A 244 9.10 -8.06 -20.83
CA SER A 244 8.84 -6.81 -21.52
C SER A 244 9.73 -5.70 -20.96
N GLU A 245 10.14 -4.79 -21.84
CA GLU A 245 10.72 -3.47 -21.53
C GLU A 245 9.61 -2.58 -20.91
N GLU A 246 8.90 -3.07 -19.89
CA GLU A 246 7.78 -2.36 -19.27
C GLU A 246 8.29 -1.22 -18.40
N VAL A 247 7.83 -0.02 -18.76
CA VAL A 247 8.28 1.24 -18.16
C VAL A 247 7.67 1.42 -16.76
N ASP A 248 6.46 0.93 -16.52
CA ASP A 248 5.73 1.05 -15.26
C ASP A 248 5.67 -0.28 -14.49
N HIS A 249 5.55 -0.22 -13.16
CA HIS A 249 5.41 -1.42 -12.33
C HIS A 249 4.06 -2.14 -12.59
N GLU A 250 4.11 -3.37 -13.10
CA GLU A 250 2.94 -4.12 -13.60
C GLU A 250 1.75 -4.15 -12.65
N GLY A 251 1.98 -4.46 -11.36
CA GLY A 251 0.90 -4.52 -10.36
C GLY A 251 0.16 -3.20 -10.15
N PHE A 252 0.85 -2.05 -10.27
CA PHE A 252 0.21 -0.74 -10.14
C PHE A 252 -0.42 -0.27 -11.45
N ARG A 253 0.17 -0.66 -12.59
CA ARG A 253 -0.34 -0.33 -13.94
C ARG A 253 -1.75 -0.90 -14.14
N VAL A 254 -1.96 -2.17 -13.82
CA VAL A 254 -3.27 -2.83 -14.01
C VAL A 254 -4.38 -2.14 -13.22
N ALA A 255 -4.10 -1.76 -11.98
CA ALA A 255 -5.00 -0.97 -11.14
C ALA A 255 -5.32 0.40 -11.76
N ALA A 256 -4.30 1.12 -12.24
CA ALA A 256 -4.48 2.42 -12.89
C ALA A 256 -5.28 2.32 -14.19
N GLU A 257 -5.04 1.29 -15.02
CA GLU A 257 -5.79 1.03 -16.25
C GLU A 257 -7.27 0.74 -15.97
N GLU A 258 -7.60 -0.04 -14.93
CA GLU A 258 -9.00 -0.29 -14.53
C GLU A 258 -9.69 1.03 -14.15
N VAL A 259 -9.01 1.88 -13.37
CA VAL A 259 -9.50 3.21 -12.98
C VAL A 259 -9.76 4.08 -14.21
N ILE A 260 -8.78 4.20 -15.12
CA ILE A 260 -8.92 4.98 -16.36
C ILE A 260 -10.09 4.47 -17.21
N ALA A 261 -10.25 3.15 -17.32
CA ALA A 261 -11.36 2.57 -18.07
C ALA A 261 -12.73 2.89 -17.44
N GLN A 262 -12.84 2.92 -16.12
CA GLN A 262 -14.07 3.33 -15.42
C GLN A 262 -14.36 4.82 -15.62
N ILE A 263 -13.34 5.68 -15.50
CA ILE A 263 -13.47 7.13 -15.75
C ILE A 263 -13.92 7.36 -17.18
N GLY A 264 -13.29 6.70 -18.16
CA GLY A 264 -13.66 6.79 -19.58
C GLY A 264 -15.14 6.45 -19.82
N ARG A 265 -15.67 5.40 -19.18
CA ARG A 265 -17.11 5.09 -19.24
C ARG A 265 -17.98 6.21 -18.65
N GLY A 266 -17.56 6.79 -17.53
CA GLY A 266 -18.23 7.93 -16.90
C GLY A 266 -18.25 9.17 -17.80
N VAL A 267 -17.12 9.48 -18.44
CA VAL A 267 -16.96 10.57 -19.41
C VAL A 267 -17.86 10.35 -20.62
N SER A 268 -17.82 9.17 -21.25
CA SER A 268 -18.71 8.85 -22.38
C SER A 268 -20.18 8.99 -22.01
N ALA A 269 -20.59 8.49 -20.84
CA ALA A 269 -21.97 8.64 -20.36
C ALA A 269 -22.34 10.11 -20.09
N TYR A 270 -21.39 10.95 -19.67
CA TYR A 270 -21.58 12.38 -19.48
C TYR A 270 -21.76 13.12 -20.82
N GLU A 271 -20.93 12.80 -21.82
CA GLU A 271 -21.03 13.35 -23.18
C GLU A 271 -22.34 12.94 -23.88
N GLU A 272 -22.78 11.68 -23.72
CA GLU A 272 -24.06 11.19 -24.23
C GLU A 272 -25.27 11.97 -23.68
N ARG A 273 -25.14 12.54 -22.47
CA ARG A 273 -26.16 13.42 -21.86
C ARG A 273 -26.02 14.89 -22.28
N GLY A 274 -25.10 15.20 -23.19
CA GLY A 274 -24.85 16.55 -23.71
C GLY A 274 -23.84 17.37 -22.90
N GLY A 275 -23.09 16.74 -21.98
CA GLY A 275 -21.98 17.38 -21.29
C GLY A 275 -20.75 17.56 -22.19
N SER A 276 -19.86 18.48 -21.85
CA SER A 276 -18.56 18.65 -22.50
C SER A 276 -17.44 18.17 -21.59
N THR A 277 -16.46 17.46 -22.14
CA THR A 277 -15.25 17.12 -21.39
C THR A 277 -14.55 18.36 -20.82
N ASP A 278 -14.67 19.54 -21.46
CA ASP A 278 -14.14 20.81 -20.95
C ASP A 278 -14.72 21.24 -19.60
N ASP A 279 -15.91 20.76 -19.25
CA ASP A 279 -16.60 21.04 -18.00
C ASP A 279 -16.19 20.07 -16.86
N LEU A 280 -15.30 19.10 -17.15
CA LEU A 280 -14.87 18.09 -16.20
C LEU A 280 -13.61 18.50 -15.44
N ALA A 281 -13.55 18.10 -14.18
CA ALA A 281 -12.33 18.05 -13.39
C ALA A 281 -12.18 16.67 -12.77
N ILE A 282 -10.95 16.21 -12.58
CA ILE A 282 -10.67 14.91 -11.97
C ILE A 282 -9.70 15.10 -10.81
N LEU A 283 -10.04 14.54 -9.65
CA LEU A 283 -9.19 14.52 -8.46
C LEU A 283 -8.83 13.08 -8.11
N PHE A 284 -7.56 12.73 -8.24
CA PHE A 284 -7.00 11.46 -7.80
C PHE A 284 -6.39 11.59 -6.41
N CYS A 285 -6.66 10.61 -5.54
CA CYS A 285 -5.93 10.45 -4.30
C CYS A 285 -5.81 8.98 -3.89
N GLY A 286 -4.78 8.69 -3.10
CA GLY A 286 -4.56 7.37 -2.55
C GLY A 286 -3.34 7.35 -1.63
N HIS A 287 -3.25 6.31 -0.79
CA HIS A 287 -2.13 6.09 0.13
C HIS A 287 -1.42 4.77 -0.19
N SER A 288 -0.09 4.73 -0.09
CA SER A 288 0.72 3.54 -0.32
C SER A 288 0.52 2.96 -1.73
N ARG A 289 0.17 1.69 -1.87
CA ARG A 289 -0.27 1.04 -3.12
C ARG A 289 -1.37 1.83 -3.85
N GLY A 290 -2.31 2.42 -3.11
CA GLY A 290 -3.36 3.27 -3.69
C GLY A 290 -2.79 4.60 -4.21
N GLY A 291 -1.75 5.12 -3.56
CA GLY A 291 -0.99 6.28 -4.02
C GLY A 291 -0.22 5.97 -5.32
N ALA A 292 0.32 4.76 -5.44
CA ALA A 292 1.00 4.30 -6.66
C ALA A 292 0.04 4.24 -7.86
N ALA A 293 -1.12 3.63 -7.66
CA ALA A 293 -2.17 3.57 -8.68
C ALA A 293 -2.72 4.97 -9.03
N ALA A 294 -2.86 5.86 -8.04
CA ALA A 294 -3.29 7.25 -8.27
C ALA A 294 -2.25 8.06 -9.07
N ASN A 295 -0.96 7.85 -8.80
CA ASN A 295 0.14 8.46 -9.53
C ASN A 295 0.13 8.05 -11.02
N LEU A 296 0.02 6.75 -11.31
CA LEU A 296 -0.07 6.24 -12.67
C LEU A 296 -1.36 6.66 -13.38
N ALA A 297 -2.52 6.55 -12.71
CA ALA A 297 -3.81 6.93 -13.29
C ALA A 297 -3.85 8.42 -13.64
N ALA A 298 -3.28 9.29 -12.80
CA ALA A 298 -3.16 10.71 -13.12
C ALA A 298 -2.25 10.95 -14.33
N ALA A 299 -1.08 10.29 -14.39
CA ALA A 299 -0.19 10.40 -15.54
C ALA A 299 -0.86 9.96 -16.85
N TYR A 300 -1.63 8.86 -16.83
CA TYR A 300 -2.40 8.41 -17.99
C TYR A 300 -3.53 9.38 -18.36
N ALA A 301 -4.16 10.04 -17.39
CA ALA A 301 -5.15 11.08 -17.64
C ALA A 301 -4.50 12.33 -18.28
N ASP A 302 -3.32 12.75 -17.82
CA ASP A 302 -2.54 13.85 -18.41
C ASP A 302 -2.05 13.52 -19.83
N GLU A 303 -1.80 12.24 -20.10
CA GLU A 303 -1.56 11.69 -21.44
C GLU A 303 -2.77 11.78 -22.35
N ALA A 304 -3.92 11.34 -21.87
CA ALA A 304 -5.17 11.41 -22.60
C ALA A 304 -5.61 12.85 -22.87
N ALA A 305 -5.31 13.81 -21.98
CA ALA A 305 -5.72 15.21 -22.10
C ALA A 305 -5.21 15.89 -23.39
N GLY A 306 -4.06 15.47 -23.93
CA GLY A 306 -3.53 15.94 -25.22
C GLY A 306 -3.91 15.06 -26.42
N GLY A 307 -4.69 14.00 -26.19
CA GLY A 307 -5.05 12.98 -27.18
C GLY A 307 -6.42 13.18 -27.83
N ALA A 308 -6.86 12.17 -28.59
CA ALA A 308 -8.15 12.18 -29.29
C ALA A 308 -9.36 11.95 -28.37
N HIS A 309 -9.13 11.40 -27.18
CA HIS A 309 -10.15 11.05 -26.20
C HIS A 309 -9.74 11.56 -24.81
N PRO A 310 -9.74 12.89 -24.58
CA PRO A 310 -9.42 13.44 -23.27
C PRO A 310 -10.46 13.01 -22.24
N LEU A 311 -10.02 12.81 -20.99
CA LEU A 311 -10.93 12.54 -19.86
C LEU A 311 -11.37 13.83 -19.15
N ALA A 312 -10.48 14.82 -19.14
CA ALA A 312 -10.68 16.18 -18.70
C ALA A 312 -9.56 17.06 -19.32
N PRO A 313 -9.70 18.39 -19.34
CA PRO A 313 -8.60 19.28 -19.69
C PRO A 313 -7.43 19.08 -18.73
N LEU A 314 -6.19 19.17 -19.24
CA LEU A 314 -4.98 19.06 -18.41
C LEU A 314 -5.01 20.05 -17.21
N GLY A 315 -5.52 21.26 -17.45
CA GLY A 315 -5.73 22.29 -16.42
C GLY A 315 -6.84 21.99 -15.40
N SER A 316 -7.43 20.80 -15.44
CA SER A 316 -8.51 20.35 -14.53
C SER A 316 -8.24 18.95 -13.97
N ILE A 317 -7.02 18.42 -14.08
CA ILE A 317 -6.61 17.14 -13.50
C ILE A 317 -5.73 17.42 -12.28
N TYR A 318 -6.05 16.82 -11.14
CA TYR A 318 -5.37 17.03 -9.86
C TYR A 318 -5.02 15.67 -9.25
N CYS A 319 -3.82 15.52 -8.69
CA CYS A 319 -3.45 14.30 -7.98
C CYS A 319 -2.67 14.59 -6.71
N TYR A 320 -3.13 14.01 -5.60
CA TYR A 320 -2.45 14.05 -4.29
C TYR A 320 -2.31 12.62 -3.78
N ALA A 321 -1.11 12.06 -3.94
CA ALA A 321 -0.76 10.70 -3.55
C ALA A 321 0.12 10.72 -2.29
N PHE A 322 -0.10 9.79 -1.37
CA PHE A 322 0.58 9.74 -0.07
C PHE A 322 1.36 8.44 0.08
N ALA A 323 2.54 8.53 0.70
CA ALA A 323 3.39 7.36 0.91
C ALA A 323 3.65 6.56 -0.37
N THR A 324 3.71 7.26 -1.50
CA THR A 324 3.73 6.69 -2.83
C THR A 324 5.07 6.00 -3.11
N PRO A 325 5.10 4.67 -3.37
CA PRO A 325 6.31 4.02 -3.84
C PRO A 325 6.72 4.56 -5.22
N ARG A 326 7.92 4.24 -5.69
CA ARG A 326 8.33 4.57 -7.05
C ARG A 326 7.58 3.67 -8.04
N THR A 327 7.03 4.24 -9.10
CA THR A 327 6.04 3.59 -9.97
C THR A 327 6.55 3.30 -11.37
N THR A 328 7.56 4.03 -11.83
CA THR A 328 7.97 4.03 -13.23
C THR A 328 9.48 4.15 -13.41
N THR A 329 10.01 3.66 -14.52
CA THR A 329 11.38 3.90 -15.00
C THR A 329 11.40 4.90 -16.17
N ALA A 330 10.25 5.52 -16.47
CA ALA A 330 10.11 6.51 -17.52
C ALA A 330 11.08 7.68 -17.32
N ALA A 331 11.94 7.92 -18.31
CA ALA A 331 12.87 9.06 -18.27
C ALA A 331 12.16 10.42 -18.25
N HIS A 332 10.90 10.48 -18.67
CA HIS A 332 10.07 11.67 -18.76
C HIS A 332 9.11 11.83 -17.57
N ALA A 333 9.24 11.02 -16.52
CA ALA A 333 8.35 11.06 -15.35
C ALA A 333 8.32 12.44 -14.65
N GLY A 334 9.39 13.23 -14.79
CA GLY A 334 9.50 14.59 -14.27
C GLY A 334 9.17 15.71 -15.26
N ASP A 335 8.57 15.39 -16.42
CA ASP A 335 8.17 16.42 -17.39
C ASP A 335 7.06 17.32 -16.83
N ALA A 336 7.06 18.60 -17.22
CA ALA A 336 6.14 19.64 -16.72
C ALA A 336 4.64 19.29 -16.92
N ARG A 337 4.33 18.37 -17.82
CA ARG A 337 2.97 17.87 -18.05
C ARG A 337 2.39 17.14 -16.83
N TYR A 338 3.24 16.62 -15.94
CA TYR A 338 2.85 15.86 -14.75
C TYR A 338 2.97 16.72 -13.48
N ASP A 339 3.23 18.03 -13.59
CA ASP A 339 3.44 18.90 -12.43
C ASP A 339 2.19 18.97 -11.52
N ASN A 340 1.00 18.68 -12.03
CA ASN A 340 -0.25 18.54 -11.27
C ASN A 340 -0.33 17.30 -10.36
N ILE A 341 0.67 16.42 -10.40
CA ILE A 341 0.77 15.24 -9.54
C ILE A 341 1.71 15.52 -8.39
N PHE A 342 1.18 15.50 -7.16
CA PHE A 342 1.96 15.70 -5.93
C PHE A 342 2.04 14.40 -5.13
N ASN A 343 3.26 13.93 -4.88
CA ASN A 343 3.56 12.77 -4.06
C ASN A 343 4.04 13.23 -2.68
N ILE A 344 3.22 13.12 -1.65
CA ILE A 344 3.56 13.53 -0.28
C ILE A 344 4.30 12.38 0.42
N LEU A 345 5.52 12.64 0.86
CA LEU A 345 6.46 11.62 1.34
C LEU A 345 6.95 11.91 2.76
N ASN A 346 7.03 10.87 3.60
CA ASN A 346 7.60 10.96 4.94
C ASN A 346 9.06 10.47 4.90
N PRO A 347 10.05 11.26 5.35
CA PRO A 347 11.45 10.83 5.40
C PRO A 347 11.71 9.56 6.22
N SER A 348 10.86 9.29 7.21
CA SER A 348 10.93 8.09 8.07
C SER A 348 10.16 6.89 7.53
N ASP A 349 9.49 7.05 6.38
CA ASP A 349 8.77 5.97 5.71
C ASP A 349 9.65 5.29 4.66
N LEU A 350 9.72 3.96 4.71
CA LEU A 350 10.48 3.14 3.77
C LEU A 350 9.76 2.95 2.44
N VAL A 351 8.42 3.02 2.39
CA VAL A 351 7.65 2.72 1.16
C VAL A 351 8.00 3.66 0.01
N PRO A 352 8.08 4.99 0.21
CA PRO A 352 8.51 5.91 -0.84
C PRO A 352 9.95 5.71 -1.34
N ARG A 353 10.75 4.91 -0.62
CA ARG A 353 12.13 4.58 -0.99
C ARG A 353 12.21 3.31 -1.84
N LEU A 354 11.09 2.67 -2.17
CA LEU A 354 11.05 1.43 -2.93
C LEU A 354 10.08 1.52 -4.12
N PRO A 355 10.33 0.81 -5.24
CA PRO A 355 11.63 0.24 -5.64
C PRO A 355 12.75 1.30 -5.66
N LEU A 356 14.02 0.87 -5.65
CA LEU A 356 15.14 1.80 -5.47
C LEU A 356 15.32 2.77 -6.65
N ALA A 357 15.63 4.03 -6.35
CA ALA A 357 16.00 5.02 -7.36
C ALA A 357 17.27 4.62 -8.12
N SER A 358 18.19 3.91 -7.47
CA SER A 358 19.40 3.36 -8.11
C SER A 358 19.10 2.32 -9.19
N TRP A 359 17.89 1.74 -9.19
CA TRP A 359 17.41 0.85 -10.25
C TRP A 359 16.75 1.60 -11.42
N GLY A 360 16.72 2.93 -11.38
CA GLY A 360 16.08 3.77 -12.39
C GLY A 360 14.61 4.08 -12.12
N TYR A 361 14.06 3.63 -10.99
CA TYR A 361 12.68 3.92 -10.62
C TYR A 361 12.51 5.36 -10.12
N ALA A 362 11.39 5.97 -10.48
CA ALA A 362 10.92 7.31 -10.13
C ALA A 362 9.39 7.30 -9.94
N ARG A 363 8.82 8.48 -9.69
CA ARG A 363 7.36 8.73 -9.69
C ARG A 363 7.05 9.79 -10.72
N TYR A 364 5.85 9.78 -11.27
CA TYR A 364 5.37 10.91 -12.07
C TYR A 364 5.13 12.14 -11.17
N GLY A 365 5.45 13.32 -11.69
CA GLY A 365 5.20 14.61 -11.03
C GLY A 365 6.20 14.97 -9.94
N ARG A 366 5.72 15.66 -8.90
CA ARG A 366 6.56 16.32 -7.89
C ARG A 366 6.48 15.63 -6.55
N ASP A 367 7.65 15.38 -5.95
CA ASP A 367 7.75 14.89 -4.58
C ASP A 367 7.63 16.07 -3.60
N VAL A 368 6.81 15.91 -2.55
CA VAL A 368 6.60 16.90 -1.49
C VAL A 368 6.95 16.23 -0.16
N TRP A 369 8.09 16.60 0.42
CA TRP A 369 8.57 15.97 1.64
C TRP A 369 8.00 16.64 2.88
N LEU A 370 7.48 15.81 3.80
CA LEU A 370 7.22 16.20 5.18
C LEU A 370 8.53 16.57 5.88
N PRO A 371 8.48 17.38 6.96
CA PRO A 371 9.69 17.86 7.63
C PRO A 371 10.65 16.74 8.05
N GLU A 372 11.92 16.89 7.68
CA GLU A 372 12.95 15.92 8.03
C GLU A 372 13.33 16.02 9.51
N TYR A 373 13.53 14.86 10.15
CA TYR A 373 13.97 14.78 11.54
C TYR A 373 15.23 15.63 11.80
N GLY A 374 15.19 16.50 12.81
CA GLY A 374 16.25 17.44 13.15
C GLY A 374 16.28 18.74 12.33
N SER A 375 15.36 18.92 11.38
CA SER A 375 15.16 20.21 10.70
C SER A 375 14.40 21.21 11.59
N ALA A 376 14.61 22.51 11.36
CA ALA A 376 13.88 23.55 12.12
C ALA A 376 12.35 23.45 11.95
N ALA A 377 11.88 23.07 10.76
CA ALA A 377 10.47 22.84 10.47
C ALA A 377 9.91 21.65 11.27
N PHE A 378 10.68 20.56 11.39
CA PHE A 378 10.31 19.40 12.18
C PHE A 378 10.20 19.76 13.66
N GLU A 379 11.23 20.40 14.23
CA GLU A 379 11.25 20.79 15.65
C GLU A 379 10.12 21.75 16.02
N ALA A 380 9.72 22.63 15.09
CA ALA A 380 8.61 23.55 15.29
C ALA A 380 7.23 22.86 15.28
N GLY A 381 7.07 21.77 14.51
CA GLY A 381 5.78 21.13 14.27
C GLY A 381 5.54 19.84 15.06
N TYR A 382 6.57 19.11 15.47
CA TYR A 382 6.43 17.72 15.91
C TYR A 382 5.51 17.54 17.13
N ASP A 383 5.56 18.42 18.12
CA ASP A 383 4.67 18.37 19.29
C ASP A 383 3.20 18.61 18.94
N GLU A 384 2.91 19.49 17.97
CA GLU A 384 1.55 19.68 17.46
C GLU A 384 1.10 18.45 16.66
N THR A 385 1.97 17.87 15.83
CA THR A 385 1.67 16.64 15.10
C THR A 385 1.30 15.49 16.03
N ARG A 386 2.06 15.30 17.13
CA ARG A 386 1.72 14.29 18.14
C ARG A 386 0.36 14.56 18.80
N ARG A 387 0.06 15.83 19.11
CA ARG A 387 -1.24 16.23 19.66
C ARG A 387 -2.39 16.01 18.68
N ARG A 388 -2.19 16.29 17.39
CA ARG A 388 -3.18 16.03 16.33
C ARG A 388 -3.43 14.55 16.15
N PHE A 389 -2.37 13.74 16.14
CA PHE A 389 -2.51 12.30 16.09
C PHE A 389 -3.32 11.77 17.26
N LEU A 390 -2.98 12.17 18.49
CA LEU A 390 -3.72 11.78 19.70
C LEU A 390 -5.18 12.24 19.65
N ALA A 391 -5.45 13.46 19.18
CA ALA A 391 -6.82 13.98 19.07
C ALA A 391 -7.66 13.20 18.06
N ASN A 392 -7.08 12.80 16.92
CA ASN A 392 -7.78 12.05 15.89
C ASN A 392 -7.98 10.58 16.31
N VAL A 393 -6.90 9.92 16.73
CA VAL A 393 -6.86 8.46 16.91
C VAL A 393 -7.23 8.02 18.33
N GLY A 394 -7.05 8.89 19.33
CA GLY A 394 -7.30 8.59 20.74
C GLY A 394 -6.17 7.82 21.44
N VAL A 395 -5.03 7.61 20.78
CA VAL A 395 -3.82 7.00 21.35
C VAL A 395 -2.57 7.80 21.00
N GLU A 396 -1.51 7.63 21.79
CA GLU A 396 -0.22 8.26 21.51
C GLU A 396 0.33 7.82 20.15
N CYS A 397 0.98 8.75 19.45
CA CYS A 397 1.54 8.49 18.14
C CYS A 397 2.69 7.49 18.23
N PRO A 398 2.62 6.33 17.54
CA PRO A 398 3.70 5.33 17.56
C PRO A 398 4.86 5.69 16.62
N TYR A 399 4.74 6.78 15.86
CA TYR A 399 5.76 7.30 14.95
C TYR A 399 7.05 7.68 15.69
N ASP A 400 8.15 7.03 15.33
CA ASP A 400 9.49 7.44 15.76
C ASP A 400 10.23 8.14 14.59
N PRO A 401 10.49 9.45 14.69
CA PRO A 401 11.13 10.21 13.61
C PRO A 401 12.59 9.83 13.36
N THR A 402 13.28 9.25 14.36
CA THR A 402 14.67 8.79 14.23
C THR A 402 14.81 7.66 13.20
N ASP A 403 13.71 6.99 12.87
CA ASP A 403 13.65 5.93 11.86
C ASP A 403 14.08 6.41 10.47
N ALA A 404 14.06 7.74 10.19
CA ALA A 404 14.61 8.29 8.96
C ALA A 404 16.08 7.90 8.72
N THR A 405 16.88 7.79 9.80
CA THR A 405 18.28 7.34 9.71
C THR A 405 18.36 5.85 9.37
N VAL A 406 17.48 5.05 9.96
CA VAL A 406 17.39 3.61 9.73
C VAL A 406 16.96 3.32 8.30
N VAL A 407 15.90 3.99 7.82
CA VAL A 407 15.39 3.87 6.46
C VAL A 407 16.46 4.19 5.43
N LYS A 408 17.20 5.29 5.60
CA LYS A 408 18.33 5.63 4.71
C LYS A 408 19.42 4.55 4.70
N ALA A 409 19.76 4.01 5.87
CA ALA A 409 20.76 2.95 5.98
C ALA A 409 20.31 1.62 5.35
N VAL A 410 19.01 1.32 5.40
CA VAL A 410 18.40 0.17 4.72
C VAL A 410 18.40 0.40 3.20
N GLU A 411 17.97 1.57 2.72
CA GLU A 411 17.99 1.94 1.29
C GLU A 411 19.40 1.80 0.70
N SER A 412 20.41 2.42 1.33
CA SER A 412 21.80 2.33 0.87
C SER A 412 22.34 0.90 0.94
N GLY A 413 22.07 0.18 2.03
CA GLY A 413 22.51 -1.20 2.18
C GLY A 413 21.89 -2.16 1.17
N LEU A 414 20.64 -1.90 0.75
CA LEU A 414 19.98 -2.66 -0.30
C LEU A 414 20.58 -2.32 -1.67
N ALA A 415 20.81 -1.04 -1.96
CA ALA A 415 21.45 -0.60 -3.20
C ALA A 415 22.85 -1.23 -3.40
N ASP A 416 23.63 -1.36 -2.32
CA ASP A 416 24.96 -1.99 -2.37
C ASP A 416 24.90 -3.51 -2.61
N LYS A 417 23.94 -4.20 -1.97
CA LYS A 417 23.80 -5.67 -2.05
C LYS A 417 23.09 -6.12 -3.32
N VAL A 418 22.16 -5.30 -3.81
CA VAL A 418 21.24 -5.60 -4.91
C VAL A 418 21.24 -4.40 -5.86
N PRO A 419 22.27 -4.29 -6.73
CA PRO A 419 22.48 -3.08 -7.51
C PRO A 419 21.49 -2.93 -8.67
N THR A 420 20.84 -4.02 -9.11
CA THR A 420 19.84 -3.98 -10.19
C THR A 420 18.53 -4.67 -9.80
N GLN A 421 17.44 -4.33 -10.48
CA GLN A 421 16.15 -5.03 -10.34
C GLN A 421 16.27 -6.52 -10.69
N ALA A 422 17.07 -6.88 -11.70
CA ALA A 422 17.30 -8.28 -12.06
C ALA A 422 17.97 -9.07 -10.91
N ASP A 423 18.89 -8.43 -10.18
CA ASP A 423 19.49 -9.02 -8.98
C ASP A 423 18.47 -9.19 -7.86
N PHE A 424 17.50 -8.26 -7.75
CA PHE A 424 16.44 -8.32 -6.76
C PHE A 424 15.51 -9.53 -6.97
N LEU A 425 15.11 -9.77 -8.22
CA LEU A 425 14.25 -10.89 -8.60
C LEU A 425 14.93 -12.26 -8.52
N SER A 426 16.23 -12.28 -8.22
CA SER A 426 16.95 -13.52 -7.92
C SER A 426 16.63 -14.02 -6.50
N LEU A 427 16.79 -15.34 -6.28
CA LEU A 427 16.71 -15.95 -4.94
C LEU A 427 17.63 -15.26 -3.90
N GLY A 428 18.75 -14.67 -4.36
CA GLY A 428 19.70 -13.92 -3.53
C GLY A 428 19.24 -12.50 -3.17
N GLY A 429 18.49 -11.84 -4.06
CA GLY A 429 17.97 -10.49 -3.83
C GLY A 429 16.86 -10.45 -2.76
N VAL A 430 15.92 -11.39 -2.84
CA VAL A 430 14.85 -11.55 -1.85
C VAL A 430 15.42 -11.87 -0.45
N THR A 431 16.46 -12.70 -0.38
CA THR A 431 17.15 -12.97 0.90
C THR A 431 17.90 -11.76 1.42
N ALA A 432 18.55 -10.97 0.55
CA ALA A 432 19.24 -9.74 0.95
C ALA A 432 18.28 -8.68 1.52
N LEU A 433 17.07 -8.54 0.94
CA LEU A 433 16.02 -7.69 1.49
C LEU A 433 15.52 -8.20 2.84
N ALA A 434 15.19 -9.49 2.94
CA ALA A 434 14.73 -10.08 4.19
C ALA A 434 15.78 -9.94 5.30
N GLU A 435 17.06 -10.12 5.00
CA GLU A 435 18.16 -9.86 5.93
C GLU A 435 18.27 -8.39 6.32
N ALA A 436 18.18 -7.46 5.36
CA ALA A 436 18.25 -6.03 5.64
C ALA A 436 17.10 -5.59 6.56
N LEU A 437 15.87 -6.06 6.29
CA LEU A 437 14.69 -5.77 7.09
C LEU A 437 14.76 -6.39 8.48
N THR A 438 15.22 -7.64 8.62
CA THR A 438 15.21 -8.36 9.91
C THR A 438 16.41 -8.05 10.81
N GLN A 439 17.56 -7.66 10.25
CA GLN A 439 18.78 -7.42 11.03
C GLN A 439 19.00 -5.95 11.40
N LYS A 440 18.50 -5.01 10.59
CA LYS A 440 18.80 -3.58 10.75
C LYS A 440 17.60 -2.75 11.20
N MET A 441 16.42 -3.34 11.28
CA MET A 441 15.18 -2.60 11.48
C MET A 441 14.20 -3.35 12.36
N ASP A 442 13.59 -2.65 13.31
CA ASP A 442 12.31 -3.10 13.87
C ASP A 442 11.22 -2.76 12.85
N VAL A 443 10.88 -3.74 12.01
CA VAL A 443 9.92 -3.58 10.92
C VAL A 443 8.57 -3.09 11.44
N GLY A 444 8.12 -3.60 12.59
CA GLY A 444 6.83 -3.21 13.17
C GLY A 444 6.82 -1.73 13.55
N ARG A 445 7.92 -1.24 14.13
CA ARG A 445 8.09 0.17 14.47
C ARG A 445 8.22 1.07 13.24
N VAL A 446 9.06 0.72 12.26
CA VAL A 446 9.27 1.57 11.06
C VAL A 446 7.99 1.67 10.22
N LEU A 447 7.17 0.62 10.22
CA LEU A 447 5.85 0.64 9.59
C LEU A 447 4.90 1.67 10.20
N CYS A 448 5.09 2.10 11.44
CA CYS A 448 4.26 3.16 12.02
C CYS A 448 4.41 4.49 11.27
N SER A 449 5.59 4.78 10.71
CA SER A 449 5.83 5.97 9.87
C SER A 449 5.02 5.95 8.57
N HIS A 450 4.57 4.76 8.15
CA HIS A 450 3.74 4.54 6.97
C HIS A 450 2.23 4.65 7.25
N TYR A 451 1.81 4.87 8.50
CA TYR A 451 0.38 4.94 8.79
C TYR A 451 -0.28 6.20 8.19
N PRO A 452 -1.45 6.09 7.55
CA PRO A 452 -2.17 7.26 7.02
C PRO A 452 -2.37 8.36 8.07
N ASN A 453 -2.63 7.97 9.32
CA ASN A 453 -2.82 8.92 10.42
C ASN A 453 -1.57 9.73 10.79
N VAL A 454 -0.36 9.21 10.51
CA VAL A 454 0.89 9.98 10.67
C VAL A 454 0.97 11.07 9.59
N TYR A 455 0.66 10.73 8.35
CA TYR A 455 0.55 11.69 7.25
C TYR A 455 -0.52 12.75 7.54
N ILE A 456 -1.73 12.34 7.92
CA ILE A 456 -2.84 13.24 8.26
C ILE A 456 -2.43 14.21 9.39
N ALA A 457 -1.80 13.70 10.45
CA ALA A 457 -1.38 14.55 11.57
C ALA A 457 -0.33 15.59 11.15
N TRP A 458 0.64 15.22 10.30
CA TRP A 458 1.60 16.17 9.74
C TRP A 458 0.93 17.19 8.82
N MET A 459 0.04 16.74 7.93
CA MET A 459 -0.72 17.59 7.03
C MET A 459 -1.63 18.59 7.76
N GLN A 460 -2.14 18.23 8.94
CA GLN A 460 -2.91 19.16 9.77
C GLN A 460 -2.07 20.16 10.57
N THR A 461 -0.74 20.00 10.55
CA THR A 461 0.19 20.76 11.41
C THR A 461 1.11 21.68 10.61
N VAL A 462 1.57 21.23 9.44
CA VAL A 462 2.70 21.84 8.72
C VAL A 462 2.22 23.03 7.91
N ASP A 463 3.00 24.12 7.95
CA ASP A 463 2.82 25.23 7.01
C ASP A 463 3.39 24.84 5.64
N THR A 464 2.78 25.31 4.54
CA THR A 464 3.31 25.08 3.19
C THR A 464 4.76 25.49 3.03
N ALA A 465 5.20 26.54 3.73
CA ALA A 465 6.59 26.99 3.72
C ALA A 465 7.60 25.99 4.32
N ALA A 466 7.11 25.02 5.10
CA ALA A 466 7.91 23.97 5.73
C ALA A 466 7.97 22.67 4.91
N LEU A 467 7.23 22.58 3.81
CA LEU A 467 7.30 21.46 2.87
C LEU A 467 8.45 21.68 1.89
N MET A 468 9.23 20.63 1.63
CA MET A 468 10.31 20.67 0.65
C MET A 468 9.83 20.07 -0.67
N SER A 469 9.90 20.84 -1.76
CA SER A 469 9.63 20.40 -3.13
C SER A 469 10.88 19.87 -3.83
#